data_AF-S2ESU6-F1
#
_entry.id   AF-S2ESU6-F1
#
_cell.length_a   1.000
_cell.length_b   1.000
_cell.length_c   1.000
_cell.angle_alpha   90.00
_cell.angle_beta   90.00
_cell.angle_gamma   90.00
#
_symmetry.space_group_name_H-M   'P 1'
#
loop_
_entity.id
_entity.type
_entity.pdbx_description
1 polymer ?
#
loop_
_entity_poly.entity_id
_entity_poly.type
_entity_poly.pdbx_seq_one_letter_code
_entity_poly.pdbx_strand_id
1 'polypeptide(L)'
;LKQLETFNFRYNPSLAEEIISNALNEKGAIKSDGQWKINQKPIEITVFIRSDDPIRKSIGEILSSELKKMGFVVKKDFGDLNKAFVVVYGSNPKELKWSLYTEGWGRSAFVRYDSVGLAQMYSPWVSNMPGFNNPSFWNYKNEYLDNITQKIYSGDFESEEQRAELIQKGIADGIDQSVRIFIASKIDQYIANEKMDGIVNDLGAGVPSRFTPINSRSDHKELLIGVKEINQGAWNPVMGLSDTNSRKMWGIISDPITFKHPFTGKTIPIRADWDVETAGPEGKIKLPNDAKIWNPVEHKWNEVSPDSQATSKVRFNFKFSNWHDGQKMNMDDILHSLYFTLEWGVKTDENDK
;
A
#
# COMPACT_ATOMS: atom_id res chain seq x y z
N LEU A 1 16.61 10.76 -5.27
CA LEU A 1 17.75 11.05 -4.36
C LEU A 1 17.97 12.54 -4.20
N LYS A 2 18.28 13.31 -5.27
CA LYS A 2 18.50 14.77 -5.17
C LYS A 2 17.45 15.56 -4.37
N GLN A 3 16.16 15.33 -4.58
CA GLN A 3 15.09 16.04 -3.86
C GLN A 3 14.90 15.57 -2.40
N LEU A 4 15.25 14.32 -2.06
CA LEU A 4 15.25 13.88 -0.66
C LEU A 4 16.44 14.48 0.09
N GLU A 5 17.59 14.53 -0.56
CA GLU A 5 18.82 15.13 -0.04
C GLU A 5 18.66 16.64 0.19
N THR A 6 17.82 17.34 -0.60
CA THR A 6 17.55 18.78 -0.37
C THR A 6 16.85 19.07 0.94
N PHE A 7 16.08 18.12 1.51
CA PHE A 7 15.50 18.31 2.85
C PHE A 7 16.55 18.25 3.96
N ASN A 8 17.69 17.59 3.71
CA ASN A 8 18.83 17.49 4.62
C ASN A 8 18.40 17.14 6.07
N PHE A 9 17.44 16.24 6.22
CA PHE A 9 16.98 15.81 7.54
C PHE A 9 18.13 15.19 8.32
N ARG A 10 18.39 15.76 9.49
CA ARG A 10 19.37 15.28 10.46
C ARG A 10 18.74 15.36 11.83
N TYR A 11 19.21 14.51 12.73
CA TYR A 11 18.83 14.64 14.13
C TYR A 11 19.30 16.00 14.66
N ASN A 12 18.33 16.89 14.92
CA ASN A 12 18.55 18.24 15.41
C ASN A 12 17.50 18.60 16.47
N PRO A 13 17.71 18.23 17.75
CA PRO A 13 16.77 18.47 18.84
C PRO A 13 16.47 19.95 19.05
N SER A 14 17.44 20.84 18.87
CA SER A 14 17.26 22.28 19.06
C SER A 14 16.28 22.86 18.04
N LEU A 15 16.43 22.50 16.77
CA LEU A 15 15.48 22.91 15.73
C LEU A 15 14.10 22.28 15.94
N ALA A 16 14.05 21.01 16.36
CA ALA A 16 12.78 20.37 16.68
C ALA A 16 12.06 21.10 17.84
N GLU A 17 12.79 21.46 18.91
CA GLU A 17 12.23 22.21 20.03
C GLU A 17 11.74 23.60 19.62
N GLU A 18 12.47 24.30 18.74
CA GLU A 18 12.03 25.59 18.18
C GLU A 18 10.71 25.45 17.41
N ILE A 19 10.66 24.52 16.45
CA ILE A 19 9.46 24.29 15.62
C ILE A 19 8.26 23.89 16.48
N ILE A 20 8.45 22.94 17.41
CA ILE A 20 7.40 22.48 18.32
C ILE A 20 6.92 23.65 19.19
N SER A 21 7.85 24.43 19.76
CA SER A 21 7.50 25.55 20.63
C SER A 21 6.69 26.60 19.88
N ASN A 22 7.11 26.98 18.68
CA ASN A 22 6.41 27.96 17.85
C ASN A 22 4.99 27.48 17.52
N ALA A 23 4.85 26.24 17.02
CA ALA A 23 3.55 25.67 16.67
C ALA A 23 2.61 25.55 17.87
N LEU A 24 3.11 25.16 19.05
CA LEU A 24 2.32 25.04 20.27
C LEU A 24 1.92 26.40 20.85
N ASN A 25 2.84 27.37 20.87
CA ASN A 25 2.56 28.73 21.34
C ASN A 25 1.49 29.42 20.47
N GLU A 26 1.55 29.27 19.14
CA GLU A 26 0.54 29.79 18.22
C GLU A 26 -0.87 29.23 18.49
N LYS A 27 -0.96 28.00 19.02
CA LYS A 27 -2.22 27.36 19.44
C LYS A 27 -2.60 27.67 20.89
N GLY A 28 -1.87 28.56 21.56
CA GLY A 28 -2.14 28.97 22.94
C GLY A 28 -1.68 27.98 24.01
N ALA A 29 -0.82 27.02 23.67
CA ALA A 29 -0.17 26.18 24.65
C ALA A 29 0.99 26.92 25.32
N ILE A 30 1.27 26.58 26.58
CA ILE A 30 2.36 27.15 27.37
C ILE A 30 3.21 26.03 27.95
N LYS A 31 4.53 26.23 28.01
CA LYS A 31 5.45 25.32 28.71
C LYS A 31 5.61 25.80 30.15
N SER A 32 5.14 24.99 31.11
CA SER A 32 5.23 25.26 32.56
C SER A 32 5.73 24.00 33.26
N ASP A 33 6.70 24.15 34.16
CA ASP A 33 7.37 23.05 34.88
C ASP A 33 7.99 22.00 33.93
N GLY A 34 8.51 22.47 32.79
CA GLY A 34 9.07 21.61 31.74
C GLY A 34 8.03 20.84 30.91
N GLN A 35 6.72 21.06 31.11
CA GLN A 35 5.65 20.38 30.39
C GLN A 35 4.78 21.35 29.58
N TRP A 36 4.40 20.94 28.38
CA TRP A 36 3.43 21.64 27.55
C TRP A 36 2.02 21.44 28.08
N LYS A 37 1.27 22.54 28.20
CA LYS A 37 -0.13 22.55 28.63
C LYS A 37 -0.96 23.42 27.69
N ILE A 38 -2.15 22.97 27.35
CA ILE A 38 -3.18 23.77 26.64
C ILE A 38 -4.46 23.75 27.47
N ASN A 39 -5.08 24.91 27.69
CA ASN A 39 -6.24 25.04 28.60
C ASN A 39 -6.01 24.41 29.98
N GLN A 40 -4.81 24.63 30.55
CA GLN A 40 -4.34 24.08 31.83
C GLN A 40 -4.20 22.54 31.89
N LYS A 41 -4.40 21.84 30.77
CA LYS A 41 -4.23 20.38 30.68
C LYS A 41 -2.91 20.04 29.98
N PRO A 42 -2.11 19.09 30.50
CA PRO A 42 -0.91 18.62 29.82
C PRO A 42 -1.23 18.08 28.42
N ILE A 43 -0.34 18.33 27.46
CA ILE A 43 -0.42 17.73 26.13
C ILE A 43 0.12 16.30 26.23
N GLU A 44 -0.76 15.34 26.04
CA GLU A 44 -0.44 13.91 26.11
C GLU A 44 -0.21 13.34 24.70
N ILE A 45 0.82 12.51 24.56
CA ILE A 45 1.10 11.74 23.34
C ILE A 45 1.11 10.26 23.70
N THR A 46 0.26 9.47 23.05
CA THR A 46 0.22 8.03 23.25
C THR A 46 1.04 7.33 22.16
N VAL A 47 2.12 6.65 22.56
CA VAL A 47 2.99 5.90 21.64
C VAL A 47 2.68 4.42 21.81
N PHE A 48 2.17 3.79 20.74
CA PHE A 48 2.01 2.34 20.71
C PHE A 48 3.34 1.67 20.36
N ILE A 49 3.82 0.80 21.24
CA ILE A 49 5.14 0.16 21.16
C ILE A 49 4.96 -1.35 21.00
N ARG A 50 5.40 -1.88 19.85
CA ARG A 50 5.43 -3.31 19.55
C ARG A 50 6.45 -4.03 20.42
N SER A 51 6.01 -4.69 21.48
CA SER A 51 6.89 -5.36 22.44
C SER A 51 7.41 -6.72 21.93
N ASP A 52 6.71 -7.32 20.97
CA ASP A 52 7.06 -8.58 20.29
C ASP A 52 8.11 -8.41 19.17
N ASP A 53 8.43 -7.17 18.80
CA ASP A 53 9.44 -6.81 17.82
C ASP A 53 10.53 -5.96 18.49
N PRO A 54 11.73 -6.52 18.77
CA PRO A 54 12.79 -5.81 19.47
C PRO A 54 13.24 -4.50 18.80
N ILE A 55 13.20 -4.44 17.46
CA ILE A 55 13.63 -3.25 16.70
C ILE A 55 12.57 -2.15 16.88
N ARG A 56 11.29 -2.48 16.68
CA ARG A 56 10.19 -1.52 16.85
C ARG A 56 10.05 -1.08 18.31
N LYS A 57 10.29 -2.00 19.26
CA LYS A 57 10.34 -1.66 20.69
C LYS A 57 11.38 -0.59 20.97
N SER A 58 12.61 -0.79 20.48
CA SER A 58 13.71 0.17 20.65
C SER A 58 13.38 1.54 20.06
N ILE A 59 12.85 1.58 18.83
CA ILE A 59 12.43 2.81 18.18
C ILE A 59 11.35 3.55 19.00
N GLY A 60 10.30 2.84 19.42
CA GLY A 60 9.23 3.40 20.21
C GLY A 60 9.71 3.95 21.57
N GLU A 61 10.65 3.27 22.21
CA GLU A 61 11.25 3.74 23.47
C GLU A 61 12.12 4.98 23.30
N ILE A 62 12.95 5.04 22.25
CA ILE A 62 13.76 6.22 21.91
C ILE A 62 12.85 7.42 21.63
N LEU A 63 11.86 7.26 20.75
CA LEU A 63 10.91 8.33 20.42
C LEU A 63 10.16 8.83 21.65
N SER A 64 9.70 7.91 22.50
CA SER A 64 9.03 8.27 23.74
C SER A 64 9.93 9.09 24.68
N SER A 65 11.21 8.74 24.76
CA SER A 65 12.19 9.48 25.57
C SER A 65 12.42 10.89 25.01
N GLU A 66 12.61 11.01 23.70
CA GLU A 66 12.84 12.31 23.04
C GLU A 66 11.62 13.23 23.17
N LEU A 67 10.41 12.72 22.94
CA LEU A 67 9.18 13.51 23.12
C LEU A 67 8.97 13.96 24.57
N LYS A 68 9.33 13.11 25.54
CA LYS A 68 9.29 13.50 26.96
C LYS A 68 10.27 14.64 27.26
N LYS A 69 11.48 14.61 26.69
CA LYS A 69 12.46 15.71 26.80
C LYS A 69 11.95 17.02 26.18
N MET A 70 11.15 16.92 25.11
CA MET A 70 10.51 18.09 24.48
C MET A 70 9.37 18.69 25.32
N GLY A 71 8.98 18.04 26.42
CA GLY A 71 7.98 18.53 27.37
C GLY A 71 6.58 17.94 27.18
N PHE A 72 6.42 16.87 26.41
CA PHE A 72 5.14 16.15 26.33
C PHE A 72 4.97 15.15 27.47
N VAL A 73 3.72 14.91 27.87
CA VAL A 73 3.38 13.77 28.71
C VAL A 73 3.23 12.54 27.81
N VAL A 74 4.21 11.65 27.83
CA VAL A 74 4.20 10.47 26.96
C VAL A 74 3.58 9.25 27.66
N LYS A 75 2.49 8.73 27.08
CA LYS A 75 1.87 7.46 27.47
C LYS A 75 2.40 6.36 26.56
N LYS A 76 3.04 5.34 27.13
CA LYS A 76 3.53 4.18 26.38
C LYS A 76 2.50 3.08 26.46
N ASP A 77 1.97 2.65 25.31
CA ASP A 77 1.09 1.49 25.23
C ASP A 77 1.84 0.32 24.60
N PHE A 78 2.17 -0.69 25.40
CA PHE A 78 2.87 -1.88 24.89
C PHE A 78 1.88 -2.92 24.38
N GLY A 79 2.22 -3.58 23.27
CA GLY A 79 1.39 -4.61 22.68
C GLY A 79 2.08 -5.42 21.59
N ASP A 80 1.44 -6.50 21.19
CA ASP A 80 1.82 -7.28 20.02
C ASP A 80 1.15 -6.71 18.74
N LEU A 81 1.32 -7.42 17.61
CA LEU A 81 0.67 -7.03 16.36
C LEU A 81 -0.86 -7.07 16.44
N ASN A 82 -1.44 -8.05 17.14
CA ASN A 82 -2.89 -8.21 17.21
C ASN A 82 -3.53 -7.02 17.94
N LYS A 83 -2.94 -6.60 19.05
CA LYS A 83 -3.38 -5.38 19.74
C LYS A 83 -3.18 -4.14 18.87
N ALA A 84 -2.09 -4.07 18.08
CA ALA A 84 -1.90 -2.97 17.13
C ALA A 84 -3.03 -2.91 16.09
N PHE A 85 -3.49 -4.05 15.56
CA PHE A 85 -4.65 -4.08 14.66
C PHE A 85 -5.91 -3.51 15.29
N VAL A 86 -6.20 -3.85 16.55
CA VAL A 86 -7.38 -3.35 17.24
C VAL A 86 -7.25 -1.86 17.59
N VAL A 87 -6.11 -1.45 18.12
CA VAL A 87 -5.90 -0.09 18.66
C VAL A 87 -5.55 0.91 17.56
N VAL A 88 -4.59 0.60 16.70
CA VAL A 88 -4.08 1.54 15.68
C VAL A 88 -5.01 1.58 14.48
N TYR A 89 -5.33 0.41 13.93
CA TYR A 89 -6.09 0.32 12.68
C TYR A 89 -7.61 0.23 12.89
N GLY A 90 -8.04 -0.38 14.01
CA GLY A 90 -9.45 -0.62 14.32
C GLY A 90 -10.15 0.48 15.12
N SER A 91 -9.44 1.51 15.58
CA SER A 91 -10.05 2.61 16.35
C SER A 91 -10.22 3.88 15.53
N ASN A 92 -11.23 4.67 15.91
CA ASN A 92 -11.44 5.98 15.33
C ASN A 92 -10.31 6.93 15.78
N PRO A 93 -9.53 7.53 14.87
CA PRO A 93 -8.42 8.42 15.24
C PRO A 93 -8.83 9.59 16.15
N LYS A 94 -10.10 10.05 16.07
CA LYS A 94 -10.65 11.10 16.93
C LYS A 94 -10.65 10.72 18.43
N GLU A 95 -10.63 9.42 18.75
CA GLU A 95 -10.56 8.94 20.13
C GLU A 95 -9.16 9.08 20.75
N LEU A 96 -8.13 9.36 19.94
CA LEU A 96 -6.74 9.54 20.38
C LEU A 96 -6.21 8.39 21.25
N LYS A 97 -6.68 7.15 21.00
CA LYS A 97 -6.18 5.93 21.64
C LYS A 97 -4.69 5.68 21.35
N TRP A 98 -4.20 6.25 20.25
CA TRP A 98 -2.80 6.28 19.86
C TRP A 98 -2.53 7.61 19.16
N SER A 99 -1.26 8.02 19.17
CA SER A 99 -0.75 9.20 18.45
C SER A 99 0.38 8.82 17.51
N LEU A 100 1.20 7.84 17.90
CA LEU A 100 2.33 7.35 17.12
C LEU A 100 2.41 5.82 17.17
N TYR A 101 2.72 5.23 16.01
CA TYR A 101 2.94 3.79 15.85
C TYR A 101 4.01 3.56 14.78
N THR A 102 4.91 2.59 15.01
CA THR A 102 5.95 2.23 14.05
C THR A 102 5.50 1.08 13.16
N GLU A 103 5.19 1.39 11.90
CA GLU A 103 4.78 0.40 10.89
C GLU A 103 5.98 -0.31 10.24
N GLY A 104 5.71 -1.24 9.32
CA GLY A 104 6.72 -1.70 8.37
C GLY A 104 6.06 -2.26 7.11
N TRP A 105 6.67 -1.98 5.97
CA TRP A 105 6.14 -2.28 4.65
C TRP A 105 7.10 -3.20 3.89
N GLY A 106 6.54 -4.16 3.15
CA GLY A 106 7.27 -5.03 2.25
C GLY A 106 6.68 -4.94 0.84
N ARG A 107 7.49 -5.23 -0.18
CA ARG A 107 7.03 -5.35 -1.56
C ARG A 107 6.84 -6.82 -1.92
N SER A 108 5.82 -7.12 -2.73
CA SER A 108 5.54 -8.47 -3.22
C SER A 108 6.14 -8.77 -4.60
N ALA A 109 6.68 -7.75 -5.27
CA ALA A 109 7.42 -7.86 -6.52
C ALA A 109 8.24 -6.60 -6.80
N PHE A 110 9.28 -6.71 -7.64
CA PHE A 110 9.97 -5.55 -8.22
C PHE A 110 9.11 -4.93 -9.34
N VAL A 111 8.87 -3.62 -9.29
CA VAL A 111 8.02 -2.90 -10.26
C VAL A 111 8.81 -1.77 -10.89
N ARG A 112 8.93 -1.76 -12.22
CA ARG A 112 9.71 -0.74 -12.95
C ARG A 112 9.02 0.62 -12.96
N TYR A 113 7.71 0.63 -13.19
CA TYR A 113 6.89 1.83 -13.27
C TYR A 113 5.85 1.77 -12.15
N ASP A 114 6.26 2.19 -10.95
CA ASP A 114 5.39 2.21 -9.77
C ASP A 114 4.41 3.39 -9.84
N SER A 115 3.12 3.10 -9.98
CA SER A 115 2.04 4.09 -10.03
C SER A 115 1.21 4.15 -8.74
N VAL A 116 1.52 3.29 -7.75
CA VAL A 116 0.68 3.09 -6.55
C VAL A 116 1.42 3.47 -5.28
N GLY A 117 2.73 3.27 -5.22
CA GLY A 117 3.50 3.40 -3.98
C GLY A 117 3.37 4.76 -3.31
N LEU A 118 3.34 5.85 -4.06
CA LEU A 118 3.16 7.19 -3.50
C LEU A 118 1.76 7.36 -2.88
N ALA A 119 0.73 6.93 -3.61
CA ALA A 119 -0.66 6.98 -3.17
C ALA A 119 -0.88 6.15 -1.90
N GLN A 120 -0.34 4.94 -1.87
CA GLN A 120 -0.41 4.04 -0.72
C GLN A 120 0.16 4.67 0.55
N MET A 121 1.18 5.51 0.42
CA MET A 121 1.93 6.04 1.54
C MET A 121 1.39 7.36 2.06
N TYR A 122 0.74 8.18 1.22
CA TYR A 122 0.32 9.53 1.60
C TYR A 122 -1.12 9.91 1.24
N SER A 123 -1.81 9.16 0.37
CA SER A 123 -3.10 9.60 -0.16
C SER A 123 -4.30 8.92 0.51
N PRO A 124 -5.28 9.69 0.98
CA PRO A 124 -6.55 9.18 1.50
C PRO A 124 -7.27 8.20 0.58
N TRP A 125 -7.34 8.43 -0.74
CA TRP A 125 -8.19 7.62 -1.64
C TRP A 125 -7.84 6.12 -1.70
N VAL A 126 -6.63 5.73 -1.26
CA VAL A 126 -6.20 4.32 -1.19
C VAL A 126 -6.72 3.60 0.06
N SER A 127 -7.44 4.30 0.95
CA SER A 127 -7.97 3.75 2.21
C SER A 127 -6.90 3.17 3.13
N ASN A 128 -5.69 3.75 3.09
CA ASN A 128 -4.56 3.32 3.91
C ASN A 128 -4.07 4.41 4.89
N MET A 129 -4.83 5.50 5.03
CA MET A 129 -4.52 6.61 5.96
C MET A 129 -5.22 6.42 7.31
N PRO A 130 -4.87 7.19 8.37
CA PRO A 130 -5.64 7.18 9.62
C PRO A 130 -7.14 7.35 9.36
N GLY A 131 -7.92 6.36 9.82
CA GLY A 131 -9.36 6.26 9.60
C GLY A 131 -9.79 5.25 8.53
N PHE A 132 -8.89 4.81 7.64
CA PHE A 132 -9.13 3.81 6.59
C PHE A 132 -10.31 4.11 5.64
N ASN A 133 -10.69 5.38 5.50
CA ASN A 133 -11.93 5.81 4.84
C ASN A 133 -13.19 5.15 5.42
N ASN A 134 -13.16 4.68 6.67
CA ASN A 134 -14.36 4.23 7.34
C ASN A 134 -15.32 5.42 7.51
N PRO A 135 -16.56 5.37 6.97
CA PRO A 135 -17.49 6.49 7.03
C PRO A 135 -17.86 6.93 8.46
N SER A 136 -17.71 6.03 9.44
CA SER A 136 -18.01 6.33 10.85
C SER A 136 -16.83 6.97 11.59
N PHE A 137 -15.65 7.06 10.98
CA PHE A 137 -14.43 7.54 11.62
C PHE A 137 -14.07 8.95 11.18
N TRP A 138 -13.23 9.62 11.99
CA TRP A 138 -12.44 10.73 11.46
C TRP A 138 -11.40 10.18 10.49
N ASN A 139 -11.26 10.83 9.34
CA ASN A 139 -10.34 10.43 8.29
C ASN A 139 -9.39 11.56 7.96
N TYR A 140 -8.11 11.21 7.77
CA TYR A 140 -7.16 12.12 7.15
C TYR A 140 -7.62 12.46 5.73
N LYS A 141 -7.52 13.74 5.35
CA LYS A 141 -7.94 14.25 4.03
C LYS A 141 -6.84 15.12 3.45
N ASN A 142 -6.59 14.95 2.16
CA ASN A 142 -5.67 15.77 1.38
C ASN A 142 -6.03 15.67 -0.11
N GLU A 143 -6.88 16.58 -0.58
CA GLU A 143 -7.38 16.60 -1.96
C GLU A 143 -6.25 16.83 -2.99
N TYR A 144 -5.20 17.56 -2.59
CA TYR A 144 -4.06 17.83 -3.46
C TYR A 144 -3.26 16.55 -3.74
N LEU A 145 -2.92 15.79 -2.69
CA LEU A 145 -2.28 14.49 -2.83
C LEU A 145 -3.17 13.50 -3.55
N ASP A 146 -4.48 13.48 -3.26
CA ASP A 146 -5.42 12.61 -3.95
C ASP A 146 -5.38 12.88 -5.47
N ASN A 147 -5.52 14.14 -5.88
CA ASN A 147 -5.47 14.54 -7.30
C ASN A 147 -4.13 14.14 -7.96
N ILE A 148 -2.99 14.52 -7.38
CA ILE A 148 -1.68 14.20 -7.97
C ILE A 148 -1.48 12.69 -8.11
N THR A 149 -1.79 11.94 -7.06
CA THR A 149 -1.54 10.50 -7.05
C THR A 149 -2.54 9.72 -7.89
N GLN A 150 -3.78 10.19 -8.04
CA GLN A 150 -4.75 9.65 -8.99
C GLN A 150 -4.29 9.85 -10.43
N LYS A 151 -3.71 11.02 -10.78
CA LYS A 151 -3.12 11.23 -12.11
C LYS A 151 -1.97 10.27 -12.41
N ILE A 152 -1.08 10.06 -11.43
CA ILE A 152 0.01 9.07 -11.55
C ILE A 152 -0.56 7.66 -11.73
N TYR A 153 -1.61 7.31 -10.97
CA TYR A 153 -2.25 6.01 -11.00
C TYR A 153 -2.94 5.72 -12.34
N SER A 154 -3.72 6.68 -12.85
CA SER A 154 -4.48 6.56 -14.09
C SER A 154 -3.66 6.76 -15.36
N GLY A 155 -2.43 7.27 -15.24
CA GLY A 155 -1.63 7.64 -16.39
C GLY A 155 -2.05 8.96 -17.03
N ASP A 156 -2.69 9.86 -16.27
CA ASP A 156 -3.13 11.19 -16.73
C ASP A 156 -1.95 12.18 -16.73
N PHE A 157 -1.00 11.91 -17.63
CA PHE A 157 0.15 12.76 -17.95
C PHE A 157 0.63 12.47 -19.38
N GLU A 158 1.23 13.47 -20.00
CA GLU A 158 1.61 13.50 -21.42
C GLU A 158 3.05 13.02 -21.66
N SER A 159 3.92 13.07 -20.64
CA SER A 159 5.33 12.70 -20.78
C SER A 159 5.96 12.09 -19.52
N GLU A 160 7.14 11.49 -19.69
CA GLU A 160 7.96 10.99 -18.57
C GLU A 160 8.38 12.11 -17.63
N GLU A 161 8.70 13.29 -18.17
CA GLU A 161 9.07 14.49 -17.40
C GLU A 161 7.90 14.96 -16.54
N GLN A 162 6.69 15.06 -17.11
CA GLN A 162 5.50 15.46 -16.35
C GLN A 162 5.19 14.44 -15.26
N ARG A 163 5.33 13.13 -15.54
CA ARG A 163 5.21 12.08 -14.53
C ARG A 163 6.23 12.25 -13.40
N ALA A 164 7.48 12.54 -13.74
CA ALA A 164 8.54 12.76 -12.76
C ALA A 164 8.22 13.99 -11.88
N GLU A 165 7.73 15.08 -12.47
CA GLU A 165 7.31 16.27 -11.72
C GLU A 165 6.14 15.99 -10.77
N LEU A 166 5.12 15.24 -11.21
CA LEU A 166 4.01 14.84 -10.35
C LEU A 166 4.50 14.04 -9.14
N ILE A 167 5.40 13.08 -9.37
CA ILE A 167 6.02 12.29 -8.29
C ILE A 167 6.81 13.20 -7.34
N GLN A 168 7.62 14.11 -7.87
CA GLN A 168 8.43 15.03 -7.07
C GLN A 168 7.56 15.96 -6.20
N LYS A 169 6.45 16.47 -6.76
CA LYS A 169 5.48 17.30 -6.03
C LYS A 169 4.79 16.50 -4.93
N GLY A 170 4.30 15.30 -5.23
CA GLY A 170 3.63 14.47 -4.24
C GLY A 170 4.57 13.94 -3.14
N ILE A 171 5.85 13.69 -3.44
CA ILE A 171 6.86 13.38 -2.42
C ILE A 171 7.08 14.58 -1.49
N ALA A 172 7.24 15.77 -2.06
CA ALA A 172 7.47 16.98 -1.26
C ALA A 172 6.29 17.27 -0.32
N ASP A 173 5.06 17.20 -0.84
CA ASP A 173 3.85 17.40 -0.03
C ASP A 173 3.65 16.30 1.01
N GLY A 174 3.87 15.02 0.64
CA GLY A 174 3.79 13.91 1.59
C GLY A 174 4.77 14.06 2.75
N ILE A 175 5.99 14.55 2.48
CA ILE A 175 6.98 14.85 3.52
C ILE A 175 6.54 16.04 4.37
N ASP A 176 6.05 17.12 3.77
CA ASP A 176 5.55 18.30 4.49
C ASP A 176 4.39 17.94 5.43
N GLN A 177 3.43 17.17 4.94
CA GLN A 177 2.28 16.70 5.71
C GLN A 177 2.67 15.70 6.81
N SER A 178 3.72 14.90 6.58
CA SER A 178 4.30 13.98 7.58
C SER A 178 3.29 13.02 8.23
N VAL A 179 2.18 12.67 7.57
CA VAL A 179 1.24 11.62 8.04
C VAL A 179 1.94 10.27 8.21
N ARG A 180 3.02 10.06 7.45
CA ARG A 180 4.01 9.00 7.65
C ARG A 180 5.42 9.55 7.55
N ILE A 181 6.29 9.10 8.45
CA ILE A 181 7.72 9.46 8.48
C ILE A 181 8.55 8.20 8.22
N PHE A 182 9.30 8.18 7.13
CA PHE A 182 10.17 7.06 6.77
C PHE A 182 11.50 7.14 7.53
N ILE A 183 11.80 6.12 8.32
CA ILE A 183 12.96 6.11 9.22
C ILE A 183 14.11 5.21 8.74
N ALA A 184 13.81 4.16 7.97
CA ALA A 184 14.82 3.20 7.52
C ALA A 184 14.34 2.38 6.32
N SER A 185 15.29 2.02 5.45
CA SER A 185 15.17 0.89 4.53
C SER A 185 16.05 -0.24 5.06
N LYS A 186 15.56 -1.48 5.03
CA LYS A 186 16.28 -2.65 5.55
C LYS A 186 16.79 -3.50 4.41
N ILE A 187 17.93 -4.16 4.67
CA ILE A 187 18.36 -5.32 3.89
C ILE A 187 17.89 -6.55 4.65
N ASP A 188 16.91 -7.26 4.10
CA ASP A 188 16.44 -8.51 4.68
C ASP A 188 17.36 -9.66 4.22
N GLN A 189 17.78 -10.48 5.18
CA GLN A 189 18.64 -11.64 4.91
C GLN A 189 17.79 -12.89 4.78
N TYR A 190 18.05 -13.67 3.73
CA TYR A 190 17.41 -14.95 3.49
C TYR A 190 18.47 -16.04 3.43
N ILE A 191 18.14 -17.22 3.93
CA ILE A 191 19.01 -18.39 3.94
C ILE A 191 18.39 -19.45 3.04
N ALA A 192 19.19 -19.98 2.12
CA ALA A 192 18.86 -21.13 1.29
C ALA A 192 19.99 -22.16 1.39
N ASN A 193 19.65 -23.44 1.24
CA ASN A 193 20.64 -24.51 1.20
C ASN A 193 21.49 -24.37 -0.08
N GLU A 194 22.81 -24.48 0.05
CA GLU A 194 23.75 -24.36 -1.07
C GLU A 194 23.55 -25.42 -2.17
N LYS A 195 22.89 -26.54 -1.85
CA LYS A 195 22.55 -27.61 -2.79
C LYS A 195 21.27 -27.35 -3.59
N MET A 196 20.59 -26.24 -3.33
CA MET A 196 19.38 -25.87 -4.05
C MET A 196 19.72 -24.99 -5.26
N ASP A 197 19.31 -25.45 -6.44
CA ASP A 197 19.36 -24.63 -7.65
C ASP A 197 18.07 -23.84 -7.83
N GLY A 198 18.15 -22.75 -8.60
CA GLY A 198 16.96 -22.02 -9.05
C GLY A 198 16.33 -21.08 -8.01
N ILE A 199 17.02 -20.79 -6.92
CA ILE A 199 16.62 -19.73 -5.98
C ILE A 199 16.57 -18.37 -6.71
N VAL A 200 15.46 -17.65 -6.58
CA VAL A 200 15.26 -16.37 -7.29
C VAL A 200 15.25 -15.23 -6.27
N ASN A 201 16.29 -14.39 -6.32
CA ASN A 201 16.33 -13.16 -5.54
C ASN A 201 15.66 -12.01 -6.31
N ASP A 202 14.34 -11.88 -6.18
CA ASP A 202 13.58 -10.75 -6.73
C ASP A 202 14.03 -9.43 -6.09
N LEU A 203 14.31 -8.40 -6.89
CA LEU A 203 14.86 -7.12 -6.39
C LEU A 203 13.87 -6.30 -5.55
N GLY A 204 12.58 -6.69 -5.50
CA GLY A 204 11.56 -6.09 -4.65
C GLY A 204 11.06 -7.05 -3.56
N ALA A 205 10.76 -8.29 -3.91
CA ALA A 205 10.19 -9.29 -3.00
C ALA A 205 11.23 -10.15 -2.25
N GLY A 206 12.48 -10.12 -2.71
CA GLY A 206 13.56 -10.99 -2.23
C GLY A 206 13.36 -12.46 -2.60
N VAL A 207 14.10 -13.32 -1.91
CA VAL A 207 14.00 -14.79 -2.02
C VAL A 207 12.57 -15.31 -1.81
N PRO A 208 11.73 -14.76 -0.92
CA PRO A 208 10.35 -15.23 -0.73
C PRO A 208 9.37 -14.89 -1.86
N SER A 209 9.85 -14.39 -3.00
CA SER A 209 9.01 -14.20 -4.20
C SER A 209 8.34 -15.51 -4.63
N ARG A 210 7.27 -15.42 -5.42
CA ARG A 210 6.58 -16.60 -5.98
C ARG A 210 7.49 -17.48 -6.84
N PHE A 211 8.56 -16.90 -7.41
CA PHE A 211 9.41 -17.61 -8.36
C PHE A 211 10.34 -18.62 -7.69
N THR A 212 10.80 -18.36 -6.46
CA THR A 212 11.65 -19.30 -5.74
C THR A 212 11.00 -20.67 -5.57
N PRO A 213 9.81 -20.82 -4.96
CA PRO A 213 9.18 -22.12 -4.80
C PRO A 213 8.86 -22.81 -6.13
N ILE A 214 8.55 -22.06 -7.18
CA ILE A 214 8.24 -22.60 -8.52
C ILE A 214 9.50 -23.08 -9.26
N ASN A 215 10.62 -22.36 -9.12
CA ASN A 215 11.85 -22.60 -9.89
C ASN A 215 12.90 -23.43 -9.14
N SER A 216 12.73 -23.61 -7.83
CA SER A 216 13.65 -24.37 -6.99
C SER A 216 13.80 -25.80 -7.49
N ARG A 217 15.05 -26.28 -7.58
CA ARG A 217 15.39 -27.64 -8.01
C ARG A 217 16.38 -28.26 -7.05
N SER A 218 16.22 -29.55 -6.81
CA SER A 218 17.13 -30.37 -6.01
C SER A 218 16.96 -31.85 -6.34
N ASP A 219 17.81 -32.70 -5.77
CA ASP A 219 17.69 -34.17 -5.85
C ASP A 219 16.53 -34.72 -4.99
N HIS A 220 15.86 -33.86 -4.22
CA HIS A 220 14.71 -34.23 -3.40
C HIS A 220 13.38 -33.89 -4.09
N LYS A 221 12.37 -34.72 -3.83
CA LYS A 221 10.99 -34.53 -4.36
C LYS A 221 10.21 -33.43 -3.64
N GLU A 222 10.68 -32.98 -2.48
CA GLU A 222 10.01 -32.04 -1.61
C GLU A 222 10.88 -30.81 -1.37
N LEU A 223 10.25 -29.64 -1.33
CA LEU A 223 10.87 -28.37 -0.95
C LEU A 223 10.36 -27.95 0.42
N LEU A 224 11.25 -27.89 1.41
CA LEU A 224 10.92 -27.38 2.73
C LEU A 224 11.19 -25.87 2.81
N ILE A 225 10.16 -25.08 3.10
CA ILE A 225 10.27 -23.63 3.27
C ILE A 225 9.94 -23.27 4.72
N GLY A 226 10.95 -22.82 5.46
CA GLY A 226 10.77 -22.28 6.80
C GLY A 226 10.26 -20.84 6.75
N VAL A 227 9.16 -20.57 7.45
CA VAL A 227 8.63 -19.21 7.62
C VAL A 227 8.48 -18.89 9.10
N LYS A 228 8.79 -17.64 9.48
CA LYS A 228 8.41 -17.14 10.81
C LYS A 228 6.91 -16.90 10.79
N GLU A 229 6.15 -17.77 11.46
CA GLU A 229 4.71 -17.63 11.56
C GLU A 229 4.36 -16.33 12.31
N ILE A 230 3.54 -15.51 11.67
CA ILE A 230 2.88 -14.37 12.28
C ILE A 230 1.44 -14.44 11.79
N ASN A 231 0.51 -14.72 12.69
CA ASN A 231 -0.92 -14.68 12.38
C ASN A 231 -1.35 -13.20 12.33
N GLN A 232 -1.85 -12.75 11.18
CA GLN A 232 -2.17 -11.33 10.93
C GLN A 232 -3.57 -11.13 10.34
N GLY A 233 -4.12 -12.14 9.65
CA GLY A 233 -5.38 -12.01 8.95
C GLY A 233 -5.98 -13.38 8.63
N ALA A 234 -7.30 -13.39 8.43
CA ALA A 234 -7.97 -14.57 7.90
C ALA A 234 -7.53 -14.82 6.45
N TRP A 235 -7.44 -16.09 6.06
CA TRP A 235 -7.29 -16.46 4.66
C TRP A 235 -8.59 -16.14 3.90
N ASN A 236 -8.74 -14.89 3.48
CA ASN A 236 -9.90 -14.41 2.74
C ASN A 236 -9.43 -13.66 1.48
N PRO A 237 -9.60 -14.24 0.28
CA PRO A 237 -9.19 -13.58 -0.96
C PRO A 237 -10.16 -12.46 -1.38
N VAL A 238 -11.33 -12.31 -0.75
CA VAL A 238 -12.26 -11.20 -1.02
C VAL A 238 -11.59 -9.88 -0.64
N MET A 239 -11.52 -8.95 -1.60
CA MET A 239 -10.72 -7.69 -1.53
C MET A 239 -9.20 -7.90 -1.38
N GLY A 240 -8.72 -9.12 -1.59
CA GLY A 240 -7.30 -9.48 -1.53
C GLY A 240 -6.83 -9.86 -0.13
N LEU A 241 -5.76 -10.65 -0.10
CA LEU A 241 -5.14 -11.10 1.15
C LEU A 241 -4.39 -9.94 1.81
N SER A 242 -4.60 -9.73 3.11
CA SER A 242 -4.05 -8.60 3.86
C SER A 242 -2.66 -8.87 4.46
N ASP A 243 -2.30 -10.13 4.66
CA ASP A 243 -1.03 -10.53 5.26
C ASP A 243 -0.02 -11.15 4.28
N THR A 244 1.25 -11.08 4.66
CA THR A 244 2.36 -11.53 3.80
C THR A 244 2.40 -13.05 3.64
N ASN A 245 2.01 -13.82 4.66
CA ASN A 245 2.10 -15.28 4.62
C ASN A 245 1.02 -15.85 3.69
N SER A 246 -0.21 -15.36 3.80
CA SER A 246 -1.29 -15.74 2.90
C SER A 246 -0.98 -15.37 1.46
N ARG A 247 -0.47 -14.15 1.20
CA ARG A 247 -0.05 -13.74 -0.16
C ARG A 247 1.03 -14.63 -0.74
N LYS A 248 2.01 -15.06 0.06
CA LYS A 248 3.08 -15.97 -0.41
C LYS A 248 2.52 -17.31 -0.83
N MET A 249 1.71 -17.94 0.01
CA MET A 249 1.06 -19.21 -0.32
C MET A 249 0.14 -19.06 -1.55
N TRP A 250 -0.67 -18.00 -1.60
CA TRP A 250 -1.56 -17.71 -2.74
C TRP A 250 -0.80 -17.56 -4.05
N GLY A 251 0.35 -16.86 -4.04
CA GLY A 251 1.18 -16.66 -5.23
C GLY A 251 1.82 -17.94 -5.79
N ILE A 252 1.81 -19.04 -5.01
CA ILE A 252 2.30 -20.36 -5.39
C ILE A 252 1.17 -21.22 -5.95
N ILE A 253 -0.02 -21.19 -5.31
CA ILE A 253 -1.14 -22.07 -5.66
C ILE A 253 -2.11 -21.46 -6.68
N SER A 254 -1.87 -20.21 -7.09
CA SER A 254 -2.64 -19.50 -8.11
C SER A 254 -1.71 -18.91 -9.17
N ASP A 255 -2.23 -18.88 -10.39
CA ASP A 255 -1.56 -18.25 -11.52
C ASP A 255 -2.27 -16.97 -11.93
N PRO A 256 -1.62 -15.79 -11.83
CA PRO A 256 -2.20 -14.55 -12.31
C PRO A 256 -2.14 -14.46 -13.84
N ILE A 257 -2.89 -13.53 -14.43
CA ILE A 257 -2.82 -13.23 -15.88
C ILE A 257 -1.39 -12.82 -16.28
N THR A 258 -0.83 -11.89 -15.51
CA THR A 258 0.54 -11.37 -15.69
C THR A 258 1.25 -11.29 -14.35
N PHE A 259 2.58 -11.17 -14.37
CA PHE A 259 3.35 -10.87 -13.17
C PHE A 259 4.51 -9.92 -13.50
N LYS A 260 5.32 -9.56 -12.51
CA LYS A 260 6.50 -8.70 -12.73
C LYS A 260 7.77 -9.53 -12.80
N HIS A 261 8.64 -9.19 -13.74
CA HIS A 261 9.94 -9.83 -13.88
C HIS A 261 10.84 -9.47 -12.69
N PRO A 262 11.45 -10.45 -12.00
CA PRO A 262 12.10 -10.23 -10.70
C PRO A 262 13.30 -9.28 -10.74
N PHE A 263 13.94 -9.15 -11.91
CA PHE A 263 15.15 -8.32 -12.09
C PHE A 263 14.94 -7.07 -12.93
N THR A 264 13.85 -6.96 -13.70
CA THR A 264 13.64 -5.81 -14.62
C THR A 264 12.40 -5.01 -14.25
N GLY A 265 11.52 -5.57 -13.41
CA GLY A 265 10.26 -4.98 -12.99
C GLY A 265 9.23 -4.79 -14.10
N LYS A 266 9.51 -5.28 -15.31
CA LYS A 266 8.58 -5.27 -16.44
C LYS A 266 7.47 -6.29 -16.22
N THR A 267 6.27 -5.98 -16.70
CA THR A 267 5.18 -6.97 -16.74
C THR A 267 5.54 -8.09 -17.72
N ILE A 268 5.36 -9.33 -17.30
CA ILE A 268 5.58 -10.55 -18.09
C ILE A 268 4.30 -11.41 -18.13
N PRO A 269 4.07 -12.15 -19.22
CA PRO A 269 2.93 -13.05 -19.33
C PRO A 269 3.07 -14.25 -18.40
N ILE A 270 1.96 -14.68 -17.79
CA ILE A 270 1.85 -15.95 -17.07
C ILE A 270 0.69 -16.76 -17.66
N ARG A 271 -0.55 -16.25 -17.58
CA ARG A 271 -1.76 -16.87 -18.16
C ARG A 271 -2.38 -16.08 -19.30
N ALA A 272 -1.81 -14.97 -19.73
CA ALA A 272 -2.20 -14.35 -20.99
C ALA A 272 -1.03 -13.62 -21.64
N ASP A 273 -1.04 -13.66 -22.97
CA ASP A 273 -0.32 -12.70 -23.79
C ASP A 273 -1.26 -11.53 -24.08
N TRP A 274 -0.72 -10.36 -24.41
CA TRP A 274 -1.53 -9.18 -24.68
C TRP A 274 -0.91 -8.28 -25.74
N ASP A 275 -1.79 -7.59 -26.46
CA ASP A 275 -1.44 -6.55 -27.41
C ASP A 275 -2.03 -5.22 -26.92
N VAL A 276 -1.19 -4.17 -26.91
CA VAL A 276 -1.62 -2.82 -26.53
C VAL A 276 -1.69 -1.95 -27.78
N GLU A 277 -2.83 -1.33 -27.97
CA GLU A 277 -3.07 -0.27 -28.94
C GLU A 277 -3.33 1.02 -28.14
N THR A 278 -2.62 2.10 -28.44
CA THR A 278 -2.84 3.40 -27.78
C THR A 278 -2.82 4.50 -28.83
N ALA A 279 -3.74 5.45 -28.68
CA ALA A 279 -3.79 6.63 -29.54
C ALA A 279 -2.90 7.78 -29.04
N GLY A 280 -2.10 7.54 -27.98
CA GLY A 280 -1.31 8.58 -27.34
C GLY A 280 -2.17 9.50 -26.46
N PRO A 281 -1.60 10.59 -25.91
CA PRO A 281 -2.28 11.45 -24.93
C PRO A 281 -3.50 12.18 -25.51
N GLU A 282 -3.42 12.63 -26.76
CA GLU A 282 -4.48 13.43 -27.41
C GLU A 282 -5.45 12.59 -28.26
N GLY A 283 -4.99 11.43 -28.73
CA GLY A 283 -5.76 10.60 -29.64
C GLY A 283 -6.86 9.79 -28.94
N LYS A 284 -7.80 9.31 -29.76
CA LYS A 284 -8.93 8.49 -29.30
C LYS A 284 -9.15 7.31 -30.23
N ILE A 285 -9.49 6.17 -29.64
CA ILE A 285 -9.85 4.92 -30.31
C ILE A 285 -11.36 4.75 -30.19
N LYS A 286 -12.02 4.52 -31.32
CA LYS A 286 -13.47 4.24 -31.34
C LYS A 286 -13.71 2.86 -30.75
N LEU A 287 -14.67 2.75 -29.82
CA LEU A 287 -15.03 1.45 -29.25
C LEU A 287 -15.77 0.59 -30.29
N PRO A 288 -15.65 -0.75 -30.21
CA PRO A 288 -16.53 -1.67 -30.91
C PRO A 288 -18.00 -1.45 -30.53
N ASN A 289 -18.92 -1.66 -31.46
CA ASN A 289 -20.36 -1.47 -31.22
C ASN A 289 -20.93 -2.47 -30.19
N ASP A 290 -20.27 -3.59 -29.98
CA ASP A 290 -20.64 -4.64 -29.02
C ASP A 290 -19.90 -4.51 -27.67
N ALA A 291 -19.24 -3.37 -27.42
CA ALA A 291 -18.60 -3.09 -26.14
C ALA A 291 -19.64 -3.08 -25.01
N LYS A 292 -19.32 -3.75 -23.90
CA LYS A 292 -20.21 -3.88 -22.73
C LYS A 292 -19.53 -3.44 -21.45
N ILE A 293 -20.35 -2.94 -20.53
CA ILE A 293 -19.95 -2.64 -19.16
C ILE A 293 -21.03 -3.12 -18.19
N TRP A 294 -20.62 -3.62 -17.02
CA TRP A 294 -21.58 -4.01 -15.99
C TRP A 294 -22.22 -2.77 -15.38
N ASN A 295 -23.54 -2.76 -15.29
CA ASN A 295 -24.31 -1.73 -14.59
C ASN A 295 -24.72 -2.28 -13.21
N PRO A 296 -24.12 -1.78 -12.12
CA PRO A 296 -24.45 -2.25 -10.77
C PRO A 296 -25.82 -1.78 -10.26
N VAL A 297 -26.43 -0.76 -10.88
CA VAL A 297 -27.78 -0.29 -10.53
C VAL A 297 -28.86 -1.16 -11.15
N GLU A 298 -28.64 -1.62 -12.39
CA GLU A 298 -29.61 -2.47 -13.11
C GLU A 298 -29.31 -3.97 -13.03
N HIS A 299 -28.17 -4.33 -12.42
CA HIS A 299 -27.62 -5.68 -12.33
C HIS A 299 -27.58 -6.43 -13.68
N LYS A 300 -27.06 -5.77 -14.72
CA LYS A 300 -26.87 -6.38 -16.05
C LYS A 300 -25.70 -5.78 -16.81
N TRP A 301 -25.20 -6.53 -17.80
CA TRP A 301 -24.25 -6.03 -18.79
C TRP A 301 -24.99 -5.18 -19.83
N ASN A 302 -24.70 -3.89 -19.87
CA ASN A 302 -25.24 -2.96 -20.85
C ASN A 302 -24.25 -2.70 -21.98
N GLU A 303 -24.78 -2.36 -23.16
CA GLU A 303 -23.97 -1.79 -24.23
C GLU A 303 -23.43 -0.42 -23.78
N VAL A 304 -22.18 -0.17 -24.11
CA VAL A 304 -21.56 1.14 -23.90
C VAL A 304 -22.16 2.14 -24.89
N SER A 305 -22.40 3.38 -24.46
CA SER A 305 -23.04 4.40 -25.29
C SER A 305 -22.37 4.51 -26.68
N PRO A 306 -23.17 4.51 -27.77
CA PRO A 306 -22.66 4.77 -29.11
C PRO A 306 -21.84 6.07 -29.10
N ASP A 307 -20.66 6.05 -29.72
CA ASP A 307 -19.67 7.14 -29.74
C ASP A 307 -18.76 7.29 -28.52
N SER A 308 -18.84 6.38 -27.54
CA SER A 308 -17.81 6.30 -26.51
C SER A 308 -16.43 6.01 -27.12
N GLN A 309 -15.40 6.60 -26.51
CA GLN A 309 -14.01 6.52 -26.98
C GLN A 309 -13.07 6.12 -25.85
N ALA A 310 -11.97 5.45 -26.20
CA ALA A 310 -10.90 5.10 -25.27
C ALA A 310 -9.57 5.73 -25.71
N THR A 311 -8.67 5.96 -24.77
CA THR A 311 -7.28 6.35 -25.07
C THR A 311 -6.43 5.14 -25.47
N SER A 312 -6.69 4.00 -24.83
CA SER A 312 -5.93 2.77 -25.02
C SER A 312 -6.86 1.56 -25.02
N LYS A 313 -6.45 0.51 -25.73
CA LYS A 313 -7.13 -0.76 -25.87
C LYS A 313 -6.12 -1.87 -25.64
N VAL A 314 -6.51 -2.86 -24.84
CA VAL A 314 -5.70 -4.05 -24.60
C VAL A 314 -6.49 -5.27 -25.06
N ARG A 315 -5.91 -6.07 -25.95
CA ARG A 315 -6.44 -7.38 -26.32
C ARG A 315 -5.67 -8.44 -25.55
N PHE A 316 -6.38 -9.24 -24.76
CA PHE A 316 -5.79 -10.38 -24.04
C PHE A 316 -6.06 -11.68 -24.77
N ASN A 317 -5.04 -12.53 -24.88
CA ASN A 317 -5.12 -13.90 -25.34
C ASN A 317 -4.93 -14.82 -24.13
N PHE A 318 -6.03 -15.23 -23.50
CA PHE A 318 -6.02 -16.02 -22.27
C PHE A 318 -5.65 -17.49 -22.51
N LYS A 319 -4.83 -18.03 -21.62
CA LYS A 319 -4.45 -19.44 -21.52
C LYS A 319 -5.22 -20.07 -20.37
N PHE A 320 -6.46 -20.47 -20.63
CA PHE A 320 -7.32 -21.14 -19.65
C PHE A 320 -6.78 -22.53 -19.26
N SER A 321 -7.13 -22.99 -18.06
CA SER A 321 -6.84 -24.33 -17.52
C SER A 321 -8.05 -24.79 -16.73
N ASN A 322 -7.90 -25.84 -15.94
CA ASN A 322 -8.87 -26.22 -14.94
C ASN A 322 -8.60 -25.49 -13.61
N TRP A 323 -9.68 -25.15 -12.91
CA TRP A 323 -9.67 -24.84 -11.49
C TRP A 323 -9.26 -26.08 -10.67
N HIS A 324 -8.96 -25.89 -9.38
CA HIS A 324 -8.50 -26.97 -8.49
C HIS A 324 -9.54 -28.09 -8.31
N ASP A 325 -10.82 -27.81 -8.54
CA ASP A 325 -11.92 -28.79 -8.52
C ASP A 325 -12.11 -29.51 -9.88
N GLY A 326 -11.28 -29.19 -10.87
CA GLY A 326 -11.32 -29.78 -12.21
C GLY A 326 -12.21 -29.03 -13.22
N GLN A 327 -12.95 -28.01 -12.81
CA GLN A 327 -13.79 -27.23 -13.74
C GLN A 327 -12.94 -26.45 -14.73
N LYS A 328 -13.30 -26.48 -16.01
CA LYS A 328 -12.59 -25.72 -17.06
C LYS A 328 -12.89 -24.24 -16.94
N MET A 329 -11.84 -23.42 -16.89
CA MET A 329 -11.95 -21.98 -16.99
C MET A 329 -12.43 -21.55 -18.37
N ASN A 330 -13.16 -20.45 -18.42
CA ASN A 330 -13.64 -19.81 -19.64
C ASN A 330 -13.81 -18.29 -19.44
N MET A 331 -14.42 -17.61 -20.41
CA MET A 331 -14.61 -16.15 -20.35
C MET A 331 -15.55 -15.69 -19.24
N ASP A 332 -16.45 -16.53 -18.76
CA ASP A 332 -17.35 -16.20 -17.66
C ASP A 332 -16.56 -15.96 -16.36
N ASP A 333 -15.42 -16.63 -16.14
CA ASP A 333 -14.55 -16.37 -14.98
C ASP A 333 -13.92 -14.96 -15.04
N ILE A 334 -13.56 -14.52 -16.24
CA ILE A 334 -13.00 -13.18 -16.48
C ILE A 334 -14.09 -12.13 -16.31
N LEU A 335 -15.27 -12.35 -16.91
CA LEU A 335 -16.42 -11.46 -16.77
C LEU A 335 -16.89 -11.39 -15.32
N HIS A 336 -16.88 -12.49 -14.58
CA HIS A 336 -17.21 -12.52 -13.15
C HIS A 336 -16.26 -11.64 -12.33
N SER A 337 -14.96 -11.65 -12.63
CA SER A 337 -13.98 -10.80 -11.94
C SER A 337 -14.21 -9.31 -12.18
N LEU A 338 -14.61 -8.93 -13.41
CA LEU A 338 -14.98 -7.55 -13.77
C LEU A 338 -16.31 -7.14 -13.14
N TYR A 339 -17.31 -8.03 -13.20
CA TYR A 339 -18.59 -7.88 -12.52
C TYR A 339 -18.38 -7.61 -11.04
N PHE A 340 -17.65 -8.49 -10.35
CA PHE A 340 -17.44 -8.39 -8.90
C PHE A 340 -16.83 -7.04 -8.52
N THR A 341 -15.83 -6.58 -9.27
CA THR A 341 -15.18 -5.29 -9.02
C THR A 341 -16.13 -4.10 -9.19
N LEU A 342 -16.96 -4.10 -10.23
CA LEU A 342 -17.90 -3.01 -10.51
C LEU A 342 -19.11 -3.04 -9.57
N GLU A 343 -19.61 -4.23 -9.25
CA GLU A 343 -20.73 -4.43 -8.33
C GLU A 343 -20.37 -3.99 -6.91
N TRP A 344 -19.22 -4.43 -6.40
CA TRP A 344 -18.81 -4.11 -5.03
C TRP A 344 -18.12 -2.74 -4.91
N GLY A 345 -17.59 -2.20 -6.00
CA GLY A 345 -16.84 -0.95 -6.01
C GLY A 345 -17.69 0.30 -6.21
N VAL A 346 -18.98 0.15 -6.50
CA VAL A 346 -19.89 1.27 -6.76
C VAL A 346 -20.95 1.31 -5.67
N LYS A 347 -21.02 2.45 -4.97
CA LYS A 347 -22.11 2.74 -4.05
C LYS A 347 -23.39 3.01 -4.85
N THR A 348 -24.37 2.10 -4.79
CA THR A 348 -25.64 2.22 -5.54
C THR A 348 -26.75 2.84 -4.71
N ASP A 349 -26.73 2.65 -3.39
CA ASP A 349 -27.68 3.27 -2.47
C ASP A 349 -27.02 3.74 -1.15
N GLU A 350 -27.82 4.23 -0.21
CA GLU A 350 -27.34 4.74 1.08
C GLU A 350 -26.93 3.64 2.09
N ASN A 351 -27.40 2.41 1.89
CA ASN A 351 -27.10 1.24 2.72
C ASN A 351 -25.78 0.56 2.31
N ASP A 352 -25.33 0.78 1.08
CA ASP A 352 -24.00 0.42 0.61
C ASP A 352 -22.92 1.20 1.38
N LYS A 353 -21.98 0.47 1.98
CA LYS A 353 -20.98 0.99 2.93
C LYS A 353 -19.57 1.08 2.36
#